data_AF-A0A6V7QQ58-F1
#
_entry.id   AF-A0A6V7QQ58-F1
#
_cell.length_a   1.000
_cell.length_b   1.000
_cell.length_c   1.000
_cell.angle_alpha   90.00
_cell.angle_beta   90.00
_cell.angle_gamma   90.00
#
_symmetry.space_group_name_H-M   'P 1'
#
loop_
_entity.id
_entity.type
_entity.pdbx_description
1 polymer ?
#
loop_
_entity_poly.entity_id
_entity_poly.type
_entity_poly.pdbx_seq_one_letter_code
_entity_poly.pdbx_strand_id
1 'polypeptide(L)'
;MVCANREMAVYCFDTLVAHYNCEQPAPPAFEEEGEHPLDYALTSALRDRRFPPIQAKELPYLECTVSILTNYETALHFLDWEIGKHGLIIEFTDPDCNIRRSATYLPEIAAQEGWTKIETIDSLMNKAGYYGFVNESLRKKLHVTRYESTLYTMHYSDYALYVEMTRGEVPGFIGSSTINGVKPNH
;
A
#
# COMPACT_ATOMS: atom_id res chain seq x y z
N MET A 1 13.08 12.22 6.94
CA MET A 1 12.57 10.86 6.66
C MET A 1 11.15 11.04 6.15
N VAL A 2 10.88 10.64 4.91
CA VAL A 2 9.54 10.73 4.31
C VAL A 2 8.65 9.67 4.98
N CYS A 3 7.48 10.07 5.45
CA CYS A 3 6.47 9.18 6.03
C CYS A 3 5.13 9.34 5.31
N ALA A 4 4.33 8.29 5.30
CA ALA A 4 2.94 8.36 4.86
C ALA A 4 2.18 9.38 5.72
N ASN A 5 1.48 10.30 5.07
CA ASN A 5 0.77 11.39 5.73
C ASN A 5 -0.59 11.67 5.07
N ARG A 6 -1.32 12.63 5.65
CA ARG A 6 -2.65 13.01 5.23
C ARG A 6 -2.68 13.54 3.81
N GLU A 7 -1.73 14.38 3.46
CA GLU A 7 -1.62 15.10 2.22
C GLU A 7 -1.42 14.14 1.04
N MET A 8 -0.68 13.06 1.25
CA MET A 8 -0.55 11.95 0.29
C MET A 8 -1.90 11.25 0.05
N ALA A 9 -2.64 10.89 1.11
CA ALA A 9 -3.93 10.21 0.97
C ALA A 9 -5.00 11.12 0.35
N VAL A 10 -5.02 12.41 0.71
CA VAL A 10 -5.86 13.44 0.07
C VAL A 10 -5.56 13.50 -1.42
N TYR A 11 -4.28 13.52 -1.79
CA TYR A 11 -3.90 13.57 -3.19
C TYR A 11 -4.32 12.31 -3.97
N CYS A 12 -4.26 11.13 -3.36
CA CYS A 12 -4.79 9.91 -3.99
C CYS A 12 -6.29 10.04 -4.32
N PHE A 13 -7.08 10.59 -3.40
CA PHE A 13 -8.49 10.86 -3.65
C PHE A 13 -8.71 11.99 -4.68
N ASP A 14 -7.96 13.08 -4.60
CA ASP A 14 -8.01 14.17 -5.60
C ASP A 14 -7.78 13.63 -7.01
N THR A 15 -6.80 12.74 -7.17
CA THR A 15 -6.47 12.10 -8.45
C THR A 15 -7.64 11.26 -8.96
N LEU A 16 -8.28 10.49 -8.08
CA LEU A 16 -9.39 9.62 -8.46
C LEU A 16 -10.67 10.43 -8.76
N VAL A 17 -10.96 11.48 -7.99
CA VAL A 17 -12.09 12.38 -8.22
C VAL A 17 -11.90 13.15 -9.53
N ALA A 18 -10.71 13.72 -9.76
CA ALA A 18 -10.37 14.41 -11.00
C ALA A 18 -10.53 13.49 -12.21
N HIS A 19 -10.12 12.22 -12.10
CA HIS A 19 -10.32 11.22 -13.16
C HIS A 19 -11.80 11.08 -13.55
N TYR A 20 -12.71 10.95 -12.59
CA TYR A 20 -14.15 10.81 -12.90
C TYR A 20 -14.80 12.11 -13.39
N ASN A 21 -14.24 13.26 -13.03
CA ASN A 21 -14.68 14.55 -13.54
C ASN A 21 -14.07 14.91 -14.90
N CYS A 22 -13.17 14.07 -15.42
CA CYS A 22 -12.39 14.36 -16.63
C CYS A 22 -11.55 15.65 -16.47
N GLU A 23 -11.04 15.88 -15.27
CA GLU A 23 -10.21 17.00 -14.86
C GLU A 23 -8.78 16.55 -14.55
N GLN A 24 -7.86 17.50 -14.44
CA GLN A 24 -6.51 17.25 -13.93
C GLN A 24 -6.48 17.48 -12.42
N PRO A 25 -5.85 16.60 -11.62
CA PRO A 25 -5.70 16.85 -10.19
C PRO A 25 -4.84 18.09 -9.95
N ALA A 26 -5.16 18.81 -8.87
CA ALA A 26 -4.29 19.89 -8.39
C ALA A 26 -2.89 19.32 -8.08
N PRO A 27 -1.81 20.12 -8.18
CA PRO A 27 -0.47 19.66 -7.81
C PRO A 27 -0.41 19.19 -6.34
N PRO A 28 0.43 18.19 -6.02
CA PRO A 28 0.57 17.70 -4.66
C PRO A 28 1.09 18.79 -3.73
N ALA A 29 0.59 18.80 -2.49
CA ALA A 29 1.00 19.76 -1.46
C ALA A 29 2.30 19.36 -0.73
N PHE A 30 3.03 18.36 -1.22
CA PHE A 30 4.24 17.81 -0.62
C PHE A 30 5.37 17.72 -1.66
N GLU A 31 6.62 17.80 -1.19
CA GLU A 31 7.82 17.68 -2.04
C GLU A 31 8.02 16.22 -2.50
N GLU A 32 8.28 16.04 -3.81
CA GLU A 32 8.48 14.74 -4.42
C GLU A 32 9.98 14.38 -4.45
N GLU A 33 10.44 13.53 -3.53
CA GLU A 33 11.73 12.83 -3.69
C GLU A 33 11.48 11.45 -4.33
N GLY A 34 11.53 11.34 -5.66
CA GLY A 34 11.47 10.05 -6.39
C GLY A 34 10.63 10.04 -7.68
N GLU A 35 10.57 8.90 -8.37
CA GLU A 35 9.61 8.65 -9.46
C GLU A 35 8.17 8.79 -8.94
N HIS A 36 7.35 9.62 -9.61
CA HIS A 36 6.00 10.01 -9.20
C HIS A 36 5.15 8.86 -8.60
N PRO A 37 4.93 8.82 -7.28
CA PRO A 37 4.13 7.79 -6.59
C PRO A 37 2.63 7.77 -6.96
N LEU A 38 2.22 8.58 -7.93
CA LEU A 38 0.84 9.02 -8.11
C LEU A 38 0.11 8.27 -9.22
N ASP A 39 0.86 7.64 -10.12
CA ASP A 39 0.31 6.61 -11.01
C ASP A 39 -0.20 5.40 -10.20
N TYR A 40 0.27 5.18 -8.97
CA TYR A 40 -0.19 4.06 -8.14
C TYR A 40 -1.65 4.20 -7.69
N ALA A 41 -2.15 5.43 -7.46
CA ALA A 41 -3.55 5.64 -7.10
C ALA A 41 -4.49 5.20 -8.23
N LEU A 42 -4.27 5.69 -9.46
CA LEU A 42 -5.04 5.26 -10.63
C LEU A 42 -4.77 3.80 -11.02
N THR A 43 -3.52 3.34 -10.88
CA THR A 43 -3.17 1.96 -11.22
C THR A 43 -3.87 0.98 -10.28
N SER A 44 -3.84 1.22 -8.97
CA SER A 44 -4.53 0.36 -7.99
C SER A 44 -6.05 0.43 -8.12
N ALA A 45 -6.62 1.61 -8.40
CA ALA A 45 -8.06 1.79 -8.52
C ALA A 45 -8.65 1.28 -9.85
N LEU A 46 -7.91 1.43 -10.97
CA LEU A 46 -8.47 1.30 -12.31
C LEU A 46 -7.74 0.30 -13.22
N ARG A 47 -6.49 -0.08 -12.89
CA ARG A 47 -5.64 -0.90 -13.78
C ARG A 47 -5.21 -2.23 -13.17
N ASP A 48 -5.66 -2.56 -11.96
CA ASP A 48 -5.45 -3.88 -11.36
C ASP A 48 -6.40 -4.91 -11.97
N ARG A 49 -5.87 -5.76 -12.87
CA ARG A 49 -6.67 -6.75 -13.62
C ARG A 49 -7.33 -7.83 -12.76
N ARG A 50 -6.97 -7.92 -11.48
CA ARG A 50 -7.60 -8.87 -10.55
C ARG A 50 -9.00 -8.43 -10.13
N PHE A 51 -9.30 -7.15 -10.27
CA PHE A 51 -10.56 -6.53 -9.88
C PHE A 51 -11.15 -5.73 -11.05
N PRO A 52 -12.48 -5.57 -11.14
CA PRO A 52 -13.04 -4.58 -12.05
C PRO A 52 -12.57 -3.17 -11.62
N PRO A 53 -12.37 -2.23 -12.56
CA PRO A 53 -12.11 -0.84 -12.21
C PRO A 53 -13.20 -0.31 -11.27
N ILE A 54 -12.77 0.39 -10.24
CA ILE A 54 -13.68 1.09 -9.33
C ILE A 54 -14.62 1.99 -10.15
N GLN A 55 -15.86 2.15 -9.71
CA GLN A 55 -16.82 3.09 -10.29
C GLN A 55 -16.96 4.34 -9.42
N ALA A 56 -17.32 5.47 -10.03
CA ALA A 56 -17.51 6.74 -9.32
C ALA A 56 -18.47 6.61 -8.11
N LYS A 57 -19.57 5.85 -8.27
CA LYS A 57 -20.56 5.60 -7.21
C LYS A 57 -20.00 4.87 -5.97
N GLU A 58 -18.85 4.21 -6.10
CA GLU A 58 -18.20 3.48 -5.02
C GLU A 58 -17.33 4.41 -4.16
N LEU A 59 -16.97 5.59 -4.66
CA LEU A 59 -16.11 6.57 -3.97
C LEU A 59 -16.50 6.81 -2.50
N PRO A 60 -17.79 7.05 -2.14
CA PRO A 60 -18.17 7.33 -0.75
C PRO A 60 -17.89 6.19 0.23
N TYR A 61 -17.61 4.99 -0.26
CA TYR A 61 -17.36 3.79 0.54
C TYR A 61 -15.89 3.37 0.53
N LEU A 62 -15.02 4.11 -0.18
CA LEU A 62 -13.61 3.76 -0.28
C LEU A 62 -12.82 4.19 0.95
N GLU A 63 -11.79 3.42 1.19
CA GLU A 63 -10.68 3.73 2.06
C GLU A 63 -9.41 3.76 1.19
N CYS A 64 -8.58 4.78 1.38
CA CYS A 64 -7.26 4.88 0.75
C CYS A 64 -6.20 4.68 1.83
N THR A 65 -5.30 3.71 1.60
CA THR A 65 -4.13 3.50 2.46
C THR A 65 -2.86 3.76 1.65
N VAL A 66 -2.08 4.74 2.09
CA VAL A 66 -0.74 5.04 1.57
C VAL A 66 0.29 4.34 2.45
N SER A 67 1.16 3.55 1.84
CA SER A 67 2.29 2.90 2.52
C SER A 67 3.61 3.38 1.91
N ILE A 68 4.47 3.96 2.74
CA ILE A 68 5.81 4.42 2.36
C ILE A 68 6.83 3.49 3.00
N LEU A 69 7.61 2.81 2.17
CA LEU A 69 8.66 1.89 2.58
C LEU A 69 10.00 2.63 2.67
N THR A 70 10.69 2.51 3.80
CA THR A 70 11.93 3.26 4.10
C THR A 70 12.94 2.37 4.83
N ASN A 71 14.12 2.92 5.10
CA ASN A 71 15.13 2.29 5.95
C ASN A 71 15.52 0.88 5.47
N TYR A 72 15.71 0.72 4.16
CA TYR A 72 16.16 -0.54 3.57
C TYR A 72 17.59 -0.85 3.99
N GLU A 73 17.78 -2.01 4.61
CA GLU A 73 19.06 -2.49 5.11
C GLU A 73 19.25 -3.95 4.76
N THR A 74 20.48 -4.35 4.44
CA THR A 74 20.83 -5.77 4.35
C THR A 74 20.93 -6.34 5.76
N ALA A 75 20.16 -7.39 6.04
CA ALA A 75 20.19 -8.07 7.33
C ALA A 75 21.47 -8.91 7.47
N LEU A 76 22.04 -8.98 8.67
CA LEU A 76 23.27 -9.73 8.96
C LEU A 76 23.08 -11.25 8.80
N HIS A 77 21.86 -11.73 9.07
CA HIS A 77 21.45 -13.12 8.87
C HIS A 77 19.91 -13.17 8.76
N PHE A 78 19.35 -14.31 8.37
CA PHE A 78 17.92 -14.49 8.12
C PHE A 78 16.98 -14.28 9.34
N LEU A 79 17.54 -14.03 10.53
CA LEU A 79 16.79 -13.72 11.76
C LEU A 79 17.02 -12.29 12.27
N ASP A 80 17.86 -11.50 11.58
CA ASP A 80 18.23 -10.12 11.94
C ASP A 80 17.16 -9.13 11.48
N TRP A 81 15.98 -9.23 12.07
CA TRP A 81 14.83 -8.36 11.85
C TRP A 81 13.92 -8.42 13.09
N GLU A 82 12.78 -7.73 13.09
CA GLU A 82 11.90 -7.64 14.26
C GLU A 82 10.45 -7.74 13.79
N ILE A 83 9.68 -8.63 14.43
CA ILE A 83 8.29 -8.91 14.09
C ILE A 83 7.44 -7.67 14.38
N GLY A 84 6.60 -7.28 13.43
CA GLY A 84 5.74 -6.09 13.55
C GLY A 84 6.46 -4.76 13.27
N LYS A 85 7.78 -4.78 13.11
CA LYS A 85 8.59 -3.58 12.80
C LYS A 85 9.16 -3.64 11.39
N HIS A 86 9.77 -4.75 11.02
CA HIS A 86 10.49 -4.88 9.76
C HIS A 86 9.71 -5.70 8.73
N GLY A 87 9.55 -5.15 7.54
CA GLY A 87 9.23 -5.88 6.33
C GLY A 87 10.48 -6.57 5.79
N LEU A 88 10.29 -7.58 4.97
CA LEU A 88 11.36 -8.45 4.48
C LEU A 88 11.27 -8.61 2.98
N ILE A 89 12.40 -8.52 2.31
CA ILE A 89 12.62 -9.05 0.96
C ILE A 89 13.64 -10.18 1.11
N ILE A 90 13.28 -11.39 0.66
CA ILE A 90 14.24 -12.49 0.57
C ILE A 90 14.60 -12.72 -0.89
N GLU A 91 15.84 -13.15 -1.10
CA GLU A 91 16.34 -13.55 -2.40
C GLU A 91 17.26 -14.75 -2.24
N PHE A 92 17.11 -15.74 -3.11
CA PHE A 92 17.95 -16.93 -3.12
C PHE A 92 17.92 -17.63 -4.47
N THR A 93 18.86 -18.54 -4.69
CA THR A 93 18.83 -19.45 -5.84
C THR A 93 18.24 -20.78 -5.39
N ASP A 94 17.18 -21.21 -6.06
CA ASP A 94 16.56 -22.52 -5.87
C ASP A 94 17.62 -23.61 -6.09
N PRO A 95 17.91 -24.46 -5.09
CA PRO A 95 18.95 -25.48 -5.21
C PRO A 95 18.59 -26.60 -6.20
N ASP A 96 17.31 -26.82 -6.47
CA ASP A 96 16.83 -27.95 -7.27
C ASP A 96 16.77 -27.60 -8.76
N CYS A 97 16.37 -26.35 -9.09
CA CYS A 97 16.23 -25.90 -10.48
C CYS A 97 17.15 -24.76 -10.89
N ASN A 98 18.01 -24.26 -9.99
CA ASN A 98 18.97 -23.19 -10.22
C ASN A 98 18.34 -21.88 -10.75
N ILE A 99 17.12 -21.57 -10.31
CA ILE A 99 16.39 -20.34 -10.65
C ILE A 99 16.46 -19.38 -9.47
N ARG A 100 16.71 -18.09 -9.74
CA ARG A 100 16.63 -17.05 -8.71
C ARG A 100 15.18 -16.79 -8.33
N ARG A 101 14.91 -16.81 -7.03
CA ARG A 101 13.60 -16.56 -6.42
C ARG A 101 13.65 -15.35 -5.51
N SER A 102 12.53 -14.65 -5.40
CA SER A 102 12.35 -13.58 -4.45
C SER A 102 10.91 -13.51 -3.95
N ALA A 103 10.73 -13.06 -2.72
CA ALA A 103 9.43 -12.76 -2.15
C ALA A 103 9.56 -11.62 -1.14
N THR A 104 8.45 -10.93 -0.91
CA THR A 104 8.36 -9.84 0.06
C THR A 104 7.17 -10.03 1.00
N TYR A 105 7.35 -9.60 2.26
CA TYR A 105 6.29 -9.36 3.23
C TYR A 105 6.46 -7.98 3.85
N LEU A 106 5.32 -7.31 4.06
CA LEU A 106 5.25 -6.04 4.78
C LEU A 106 5.43 -6.27 6.30
N PRO A 107 5.80 -5.23 7.08
CA PRO A 107 6.08 -5.37 8.52
C PRO A 107 4.99 -6.06 9.35
N GLU A 108 3.73 -5.86 8.99
CA GLU A 108 2.56 -6.32 9.75
C GLU A 108 2.27 -7.82 9.58
N ILE A 109 2.70 -8.44 8.48
CA ILE A 109 2.23 -9.78 8.09
C ILE A 109 2.61 -10.85 9.12
N ALA A 110 3.87 -10.87 9.55
CA ALA A 110 4.33 -11.88 10.52
C ALA A 110 3.59 -11.79 11.86
N ALA A 111 3.30 -10.55 12.30
CA ALA A 111 2.59 -10.32 13.56
C ALA A 111 1.10 -10.70 13.44
N GLN A 112 0.45 -10.36 12.31
CA GLN A 112 -0.96 -10.68 12.06
C GLN A 112 -1.21 -12.19 12.00
N GLU A 113 -0.29 -12.94 11.40
CA GLU A 113 -0.38 -14.40 11.30
C GLU A 113 0.08 -15.12 12.58
N GLY A 114 0.67 -14.40 13.54
CA GLY A 114 1.23 -14.99 14.75
C GLY A 114 2.46 -15.87 14.50
N TRP A 115 3.18 -15.65 13.39
CA TRP A 115 4.34 -16.44 13.01
C TRP A 115 5.60 -16.05 13.78
N THR A 116 6.40 -17.05 14.13
CA THR A 116 7.78 -16.86 14.55
C THR A 116 8.64 -16.40 13.37
N LYS A 117 9.87 -15.95 13.67
CA LYS A 117 10.81 -15.55 12.61
C LYS A 117 11.14 -16.69 11.63
N ILE A 118 11.22 -17.93 12.13
CA ILE A 118 11.52 -19.10 11.30
C ILE A 118 10.34 -19.40 10.38
N GLU A 119 9.13 -19.46 10.92
CA GLU A 119 7.91 -19.70 10.14
C GLU A 119 7.72 -18.62 9.07
N THR A 120 8.02 -17.36 9.39
CA THR A 120 7.96 -16.26 8.43
C THR A 120 8.94 -16.45 7.26
N ILE A 121 10.18 -16.87 7.55
CA ILE A 121 11.19 -17.13 6.51
C ILE A 121 10.78 -18.31 5.63
N ASP A 122 10.31 -19.41 6.23
CA ASP A 122 9.86 -20.58 5.50
C ASP A 122 8.63 -20.26 4.62
N SER A 123 7.70 -19.46 5.16
CA SER A 123 6.53 -18.95 4.45
C SER A 123 6.93 -18.03 3.29
N LEU A 124 7.91 -17.15 3.47
CA LEU A 124 8.47 -16.32 2.39
C LEU A 124 9.09 -17.17 1.29
N MET A 125 9.83 -18.23 1.63
CA MET A 125 10.39 -19.14 0.64
C MET A 125 9.30 -19.86 -0.15
N ASN A 126 8.23 -20.30 0.52
CA ASN A 126 7.05 -20.87 -0.12
C ASN A 126 6.38 -19.86 -1.06
N LYS A 127 6.20 -18.62 -0.61
CA LYS A 127 5.67 -17.50 -1.39
C LYS A 127 6.52 -17.16 -2.61
N ALA A 128 7.85 -17.35 -2.53
CA ALA A 128 8.77 -17.23 -3.66
C ALA A 128 8.66 -18.40 -4.67
N GLY A 129 7.77 -19.36 -4.40
CA GLY A 129 7.50 -20.54 -5.20
C GLY A 129 8.44 -21.73 -4.93
N TYR A 130 9.15 -21.74 -3.80
CA TYR A 130 9.97 -22.88 -3.39
C TYR A 130 9.18 -23.82 -2.47
N TYR A 131 8.95 -25.06 -2.93
CA TYR A 131 8.18 -26.08 -2.21
C TYR A 131 9.04 -27.25 -1.71
N GLY A 132 10.36 -27.15 -1.84
CA GLY A 132 11.30 -28.17 -1.39
C GLY A 132 11.55 -28.15 0.12
N PHE A 133 12.43 -29.03 0.59
CA PHE A 133 12.75 -29.14 2.01
C PHE A 133 13.62 -27.96 2.48
N VAL A 134 13.06 -27.12 3.37
CA VAL A 134 13.79 -25.98 3.94
C VAL A 134 14.59 -26.43 5.17
N ASN A 135 15.92 -26.33 5.06
CA ASN A 135 16.84 -26.60 6.17
C ASN A 135 17.65 -25.35 6.54
N GLU A 136 18.39 -25.43 7.65
CA GLU A 136 19.18 -24.31 8.16
C GLU A 136 20.27 -23.84 7.19
N SER A 137 20.90 -24.75 6.45
CA SER A 137 21.92 -24.38 5.46
C SER A 137 21.31 -23.54 4.33
N LEU A 138 20.11 -23.88 3.88
CA LEU A 138 19.39 -23.12 2.88
C LEU A 138 18.96 -21.74 3.41
N ARG A 139 18.44 -21.66 4.64
CA ARG A 139 18.11 -20.38 5.29
C ARG A 139 19.31 -19.44 5.40
N LYS A 140 20.50 -19.98 5.70
CA LYS A 140 21.75 -19.21 5.76
C LYS A 140 22.23 -18.68 4.40
N LYS A 141 21.73 -19.23 3.30
CA LYS A 141 22.03 -18.76 1.93
C LYS A 141 21.09 -17.67 1.44
N LEU A 142 20.05 -17.34 2.20
CA LEU A 142 19.14 -16.25 1.85
C LEU A 142 19.88 -14.92 1.93
N HIS A 143 19.78 -14.12 0.89
CA HIS A 143 19.99 -12.69 0.99
C HIS A 143 18.70 -12.07 1.52
N VAL A 144 18.79 -11.39 2.66
CA VAL A 144 17.63 -10.81 3.33
C VAL A 144 17.83 -9.31 3.44
N THR A 145 16.87 -8.56 2.90
CA THR A 145 16.77 -7.12 3.08
C THR A 145 15.61 -6.86 4.04
N ARG A 146 15.86 -6.10 5.09
CA ARG A 146 14.81 -5.60 6.00
C ARG A 146 14.52 -4.14 5.68
N TYR A 147 13.29 -3.71 5.90
CA TYR A 147 12.88 -2.33 5.74
C TYR A 147 11.78 -1.99 6.75
N GLU A 148 11.54 -0.71 6.99
CA GLU A 148 10.42 -0.23 7.78
C GLU A 148 9.34 0.34 6.85
N SER A 149 8.12 0.47 7.34
CA SER A 149 7.07 1.19 6.61
C SER A 149 6.27 2.10 7.51
N THR A 150 5.79 3.19 6.95
CA THR A 150 4.78 4.04 7.56
C THR A 150 3.50 3.95 6.74
N LEU A 151 2.36 3.86 7.42
CA LEU A 151 1.05 3.80 6.79
C LEU A 151 0.21 5.01 7.21
N TYR A 152 -0.58 5.52 6.26
CA TYR A 152 -1.63 6.48 6.55
C TYR A 152 -2.89 6.07 5.80
N THR A 153 -3.98 5.90 6.55
CA THR A 153 -5.28 5.48 6.03
C THR A 153 -6.29 6.60 6.17
N MET A 154 -7.10 6.82 5.14
CA MET A 154 -8.16 7.83 5.08
C MET A 154 -9.41 7.25 4.42
N HIS A 155 -10.57 7.42 5.05
CA HIS A 155 -11.85 7.16 4.39
C HIS A 155 -12.26 8.33 3.50
N TYR A 156 -13.02 8.06 2.44
CA TYR A 156 -13.54 9.12 1.57
C TYR A 156 -14.34 10.18 2.34
N SER A 157 -15.07 9.79 3.40
CA SER A 157 -15.79 10.73 4.25
C SER A 157 -14.87 11.75 4.91
N ASP A 158 -13.69 11.31 5.39
CA ASP A 158 -12.72 12.19 6.03
C ASP A 158 -12.05 13.10 5.00
N TYR A 159 -11.79 12.57 3.80
CA TYR A 159 -11.35 13.36 2.65
C TYR A 159 -12.38 14.45 2.28
N ALA A 160 -13.66 14.09 2.18
CA ALA A 160 -14.73 15.02 1.81
C ALA A 160 -14.85 16.16 2.83
N LEU A 161 -14.82 15.84 4.13
CA LEU A 161 -14.82 16.84 5.21
C LEU A 161 -13.56 17.72 5.15
N TYR A 162 -12.39 17.12 4.88
CA TYR A 162 -11.15 17.87 4.75
C TYR A 162 -11.21 18.88 3.61
N VAL A 163 -11.71 18.46 2.44
CA VAL A 163 -11.83 19.34 1.26
C VAL A 163 -12.88 20.42 1.49
N GLU A 164 -14.02 20.11 2.11
CA GLU A 164 -15.04 21.10 2.47
C GLU A 164 -14.46 22.16 3.41
N MET A 165 -13.72 21.75 4.44
CA MET A 165 -13.14 22.66 5.42
C MET A 165 -12.00 23.53 4.85
N THR A 166 -11.18 22.97 3.95
CA THR A 166 -9.95 23.63 3.47
C THR A 166 -10.11 24.35 2.13
N ARG A 167 -11.00 23.87 1.27
CA ARG A 167 -11.24 24.40 -0.09
C ARG A 167 -12.64 24.99 -0.26
N GLY A 168 -13.53 24.82 0.72
CA GLY A 168 -14.88 25.38 0.68
C GLY A 168 -15.85 24.64 -0.26
N GLU A 169 -15.49 23.45 -0.70
CA GLU A 169 -16.23 22.66 -1.68
C GLU A 169 -16.40 21.22 -1.19
N VAL A 170 -17.57 20.62 -1.40
CA VAL A 170 -17.74 19.18 -1.21
C VAL A 170 -17.25 18.47 -2.47
N PRO A 171 -16.33 17.50 -2.40
CA PRO A 171 -15.88 16.76 -3.57
C PRO A 171 -17.05 16.07 -4.27
N GLY A 172 -17.45 16.61 -5.42
CA GLY A 172 -18.48 16.06 -6.29
C GLY A 172 -17.86 15.23 -7.42
N PHE A 173 -18.61 14.23 -7.89
CA PHE A 173 -18.24 13.49 -9.10
C PHE A 173 -19.46 13.27 -10.00
N ILE A 174 -19.21 13.23 -11.32
CA ILE A 174 -20.25 12.97 -12.33
C ILE A 174 -20.89 11.60 -12.05
N GLY A 175 -22.15 11.59 -11.60
CA GLY A 175 -22.89 10.38 -11.22
C GLY A 175 -23.23 10.27 -9.73
N SER A 176 -22.75 11.19 -8.88
CA SER A 176 -23.28 11.35 -7.52
C SER A 176 -24.69 11.92 -7.61
N SER A 177 -25.71 11.08 -7.44
CA SER A 177 -27.07 11.59 -7.18
C SER A 177 -27.00 12.34 -5.86
N THR A 178 -27.14 13.65 -5.94
CA THR A 178 -27.17 14.55 -4.79
C THR A 178 -28.28 14.07 -3.85
N ILE A 179 -27.92 13.52 -2.69
CA ILE A 179 -28.84 13.40 -1.56
C ILE A 179 -29.00 14.79 -0.94
N ASN A 180 -29.68 15.67 -1.67
CA ASN A 180 -30.12 16.96 -1.16
C ASN A 180 -31.59 16.87 -0.77
N GLY A 181 -31.87 17.01 0.53
CA GLY A 181 -33.11 17.65 0.98
C GLY A 181 -33.98 16.86 1.94
N VAL A 182 -33.59 16.80 3.22
CA VAL A 182 -34.59 16.80 4.31
C VAL A 182 -34.66 18.21 4.84
N LYS A 183 -35.65 18.98 4.37
CA LYS A 183 -36.11 20.19 5.06
C LYS A 183 -37.04 19.75 6.19
N PRO A 184 -36.88 20.22 7.44
CA PRO A 184 -37.95 20.12 8.42
C PRO A 184 -39.10 21.04 7.98
N ASN A 185 -40.30 20.46 7.85
CA ASN A 185 -41.54 21.19 7.67
C ASN A 185 -41.86 22.03 8.92
N HIS A 186 -42.62 23.11 8.66
CA HIS A 186 -43.27 24.06 9.58
C HIS A 186 -43.46 23.65 11.04
#